data_AF-A0A8J6JVH9-F1
#
_entry.id   AF-A0A8J6JVH9-F1
#
_cell.length_a   1.000
_cell.length_b   1.000
_cell.length_c   1.000
_cell.angle_alpha   90.00
_cell.angle_beta   90.00
_cell.angle_gamma   90.00
#
_symmetry.space_group_name_H-M   'P 1'
#
loop_
_entity.id
_entity.type
_entity.pdbx_description
1 polymer ?
#
loop_
_entity_poly.entity_id
_entity_poly.type
_entity_poly.pdbx_seq_one_letter_code
_entity_poly.pdbx_strand_id
1 'polypeptide(L)'
;MLVAVVGASGAGKDTVLDGLRAALAGDQHIVFACRAITRGDQAGGEAHEALTEAEFASRDFALQWQAHGLHYGIPRSIEADLAAGRVVLATLSRHVLADAAARYPLAVLHITAPPAIRAARLAARGREDAADIAARLAREAPLPDGPRVLRVVNDTTPDAAIAQALALLRALD
;
A
#
# COMPACT_ATOMS: atom_id res chain seq x y z
N MET A 1 8.55 -13.04 2.87
CA MET A 1 7.06 -13.02 2.74
C MET A 1 6.57 -11.71 2.15
N LEU A 2 5.33 -11.66 1.64
CA LEU A 2 4.72 -10.43 1.11
C LEU A 2 3.92 -9.72 2.21
N VAL A 3 4.13 -8.42 2.37
CA VAL A 3 3.35 -7.54 3.24
C VAL A 3 2.60 -6.54 2.39
N ALA A 4 1.29 -6.71 2.28
CA ALA A 4 0.43 -5.79 1.58
C ALA A 4 0.10 -4.58 2.46
N VAL A 5 0.49 -3.39 2.01
CA VAL A 5 0.14 -2.14 2.66
C VAL A 5 -1.17 -1.63 2.10
N VAL A 6 -2.18 -1.55 2.95
CA VAL A 6 -3.53 -1.08 2.60
C VAL A 6 -3.99 0.00 3.56
N GLY A 7 -4.75 0.96 3.05
CA GLY A 7 -5.30 2.03 3.87
C GLY A 7 -6.31 2.83 3.09
N ALA A 8 -7.36 3.28 3.77
CA ALA A 8 -8.38 4.10 3.14
C ALA A 8 -7.84 5.54 2.89
N SER A 9 -8.47 6.27 1.97
CA SER A 9 -8.09 7.67 1.73
C SER A 9 -8.21 8.48 3.02
N GLY A 10 -7.22 9.34 3.29
CA GLY A 10 -7.10 10.12 4.53
C GLY A 10 -6.48 9.37 5.72
N ALA A 11 -6.17 8.07 5.60
CA ALA A 11 -5.52 7.31 6.69
C ALA A 11 -4.02 7.65 6.89
N GLY A 12 -3.41 8.37 5.95
CA GLY A 12 -1.98 8.72 6.02
C GLY A 12 -1.04 7.56 5.62
N LYS A 13 -1.52 6.65 4.76
CA LYS A 13 -0.76 5.50 4.22
C LYS A 13 0.62 5.92 3.70
N ASP A 14 0.65 6.96 2.87
CA ASP A 14 1.88 7.38 2.18
C ASP A 14 2.89 7.95 3.18
N THR A 15 2.44 8.79 4.11
CA THR A 15 3.27 9.32 5.20
C THR A 15 3.92 8.20 6.04
N VAL A 16 3.14 7.17 6.40
CA VAL A 16 3.68 6.03 7.16
C VAL A 16 4.66 5.21 6.32
N LEU A 17 4.35 4.96 5.04
CA LEU A 17 5.25 4.27 4.11
C LEU A 17 6.58 5.00 3.93
N ASP A 18 6.55 6.33 3.78
CA ASP A 18 7.77 7.13 3.63
C ASP A 18 8.61 7.12 4.90
N GLY A 19 7.97 7.21 6.07
CA GLY A 19 8.63 7.05 7.36
C GLY A 19 9.24 5.66 7.54
N LEU A 20 8.55 4.60 7.11
CA LEU A 20 9.08 3.24 7.11
C LEU A 20 10.29 3.11 6.20
N ARG A 21 10.25 3.67 4.99
CA ARG A 21 11.40 3.68 4.06
C ARG A 21 12.61 4.35 4.69
N ALA A 22 12.42 5.50 5.33
CA ALA A 22 13.51 6.22 6.00
C ALA A 22 14.08 5.41 7.17
N ALA A 23 13.21 4.85 8.03
CA ALA A 23 13.62 4.10 9.21
C ALA A 23 14.26 2.73 8.90
N LEU A 24 13.94 2.14 7.75
CA LEU A 24 14.42 0.81 7.32
C LEU A 24 15.44 0.87 6.18
N ALA A 25 15.97 2.05 5.85
CA ALA A 25 16.88 2.23 4.71
C ALA A 25 18.16 1.36 4.77
N GLY A 26 18.59 0.96 5.97
CA GLY A 26 19.75 0.08 6.16
C GLY A 26 19.42 -1.41 6.33
N ASP A 27 18.13 -1.78 6.35
CA ASP A 27 17.70 -3.16 6.60
C ASP A 27 17.56 -3.93 5.28
N GLN A 28 18.53 -4.78 4.98
CA GLN A 28 18.56 -5.59 3.75
C GLN A 28 17.53 -6.73 3.74
N HIS A 29 16.90 -7.02 4.89
CA HIS A 29 15.84 -8.01 4.96
C HIS A 29 14.49 -7.44 4.49
N ILE A 30 14.35 -6.11 4.45
CA ILE A 30 13.14 -5.43 4.03
C ILE A 30 13.32 -4.83 2.63
N VAL A 31 12.39 -5.15 1.73
CA VAL A 31 12.36 -4.60 0.37
C VAL A 31 11.05 -3.88 0.12
N PHE A 32 11.12 -2.65 -0.38
CA PHE A 32 9.92 -1.91 -0.81
C PHE A 32 9.71 -2.12 -2.31
N ALA A 33 8.62 -2.80 -2.67
CA ALA A 33 8.29 -3.03 -4.07
C ALA A 33 7.93 -1.71 -4.76
N CYS A 34 8.55 -1.46 -5.93
CA CYS A 34 8.13 -0.40 -6.84
C CYS A 34 7.02 -0.94 -7.74
N ARG A 35 5.88 -0.26 -7.80
CA ARG A 35 4.73 -0.68 -8.62
C ARG A 35 4.88 -0.14 -10.03
N ALA A 36 4.55 -0.95 -11.02
CA ALA A 36 4.34 -0.47 -12.38
C ALA A 36 2.89 0.02 -12.53
N ILE A 37 2.69 1.20 -13.11
CA ILE A 37 1.35 1.79 -13.28
C ILE A 37 1.24 2.40 -14.67
N THR A 38 0.10 2.24 -15.34
CA THR A 38 -0.18 2.91 -16.63
C THR A 38 -0.54 4.38 -16.48
N ARG A 39 0.25 5.11 -15.69
CA ARG A 39 0.06 6.51 -15.35
C ARG A 39 1.38 7.23 -15.60
N GLY A 40 1.31 8.42 -16.19
CA GLY A 40 2.49 9.24 -16.44
C GLY A 40 3.24 9.59 -15.15
N ASP A 41 4.55 9.70 -15.25
CA ASP A 41 5.49 10.10 -14.21
C ASP A 41 5.14 11.46 -13.58
N GLN A 42 4.61 12.40 -14.38
CA GLN A 42 4.22 13.74 -13.95
C GLN A 42 2.87 13.80 -13.18
N ALA A 43 2.14 12.69 -13.04
CA ALA A 43 0.82 12.67 -12.41
C ALA A 43 0.85 12.83 -10.87
N GLY A 44 2.05 12.89 -10.27
CA GLY A 44 2.27 13.02 -8.83
C GLY A 44 1.82 11.80 -8.01
N GLY A 45 2.14 11.81 -6.72
CA GLY A 45 1.84 10.70 -5.79
C GLY A 45 3.07 9.84 -5.48
N GLU A 46 2.86 8.60 -5.05
CA GLU A 46 3.97 7.71 -4.67
C GLU A 46 4.87 7.33 -5.85
N ALA A 47 6.13 7.03 -5.55
CA ALA A 47 7.10 6.51 -6.51
C ALA A 47 6.57 5.22 -7.16
N HIS A 48 6.61 5.20 -8.49
CA HIS A 48 6.14 4.09 -9.33
C HIS A 48 6.94 4.07 -10.64
N GLU A 49 6.99 2.91 -11.28
CA GLU A 49 7.41 2.80 -12.66
C GLU A 49 6.23 3.20 -13.56
N ALA A 50 6.38 4.29 -14.31
CA ALA A 50 5.40 4.75 -15.27
C ALA A 50 5.51 3.92 -16.56
N LEU A 51 4.41 3.30 -16.98
CA LEU A 51 4.33 2.55 -18.24
C LEU A 51 3.20 3.09 -19.12
N THR A 52 3.30 2.88 -20.42
CA THR A 52 2.17 2.93 -21.34
C THR A 52 1.35 1.63 -21.24
N GLU A 53 0.11 1.65 -21.75
CA GLU A 53 -0.71 0.43 -21.81
C GLU A 53 -0.04 -0.68 -22.66
N ALA A 54 0.61 -0.31 -23.75
CA ALA A 54 1.31 -1.27 -24.61
C ALA A 54 2.51 -1.91 -23.90
N GLU A 55 3.30 -1.12 -23.15
CA GLU A 55 4.41 -1.66 -22.36
C GLU A 55 3.91 -2.57 -21.24
N PHE A 56 2.85 -2.16 -20.52
CA PHE A 56 2.23 -2.96 -19.48
C PHE A 56 1.72 -4.30 -20.04
N ALA A 57 1.00 -4.30 -21.16
CA ALA A 57 0.45 -5.49 -21.77
C ALA A 57 1.51 -6.49 -22.26
N SER A 58 2.73 -6.01 -22.56
CA SER A 58 3.85 -6.86 -23.00
C SER A 58 4.64 -7.50 -21.86
N ARG A 59 4.35 -7.14 -20.60
CA ARG A 59 5.09 -7.60 -19.42
C ARG A 59 4.31 -8.63 -18.61
N ASP A 60 5.07 -9.50 -17.95
CA ASP A 60 4.54 -10.44 -16.96
C ASP A 60 4.78 -9.89 -15.55
N PHE A 61 3.78 -10.02 -14.67
CA PHE A 61 3.78 -9.45 -13.32
C PHE A 61 3.49 -10.52 -12.27
N ALA A 62 4.11 -10.39 -11.10
CA ALA A 62 3.81 -11.24 -9.94
C ALA A 62 2.35 -11.10 -9.52
N LEU A 63 1.86 -9.84 -9.54
CA LEU A 63 0.48 -9.47 -9.32
C LEU A 63 0.11 -8.35 -10.30
N GLN A 64 -1.09 -8.39 -10.87
CA GLN A 64 -1.61 -7.30 -11.69
C GLN A 64 -3.10 -7.11 -11.48
N TRP A 65 -3.57 -5.87 -11.57
CA TRP A 65 -4.98 -5.53 -11.45
C TRP A 65 -5.30 -4.21 -12.14
N GLN A 66 -6.59 -3.92 -12.29
CA GLN A 66 -7.08 -2.64 -12.79
C GLN A 66 -7.84 -1.89 -11.70
N ALA A 67 -7.62 -0.59 -11.59
CA ALA A 67 -8.42 0.29 -10.74
C ALA A 67 -8.46 1.71 -11.31
N HIS A 68 -9.60 2.39 -11.20
CA HIS A 68 -9.72 3.79 -11.64
C HIS A 68 -9.26 4.06 -13.09
N GLY A 69 -9.47 3.09 -14.00
CA GLY A 69 -9.04 3.20 -15.40
C GLY A 69 -7.53 3.01 -15.64
N LEU A 70 -6.77 2.64 -14.62
CA LEU A 70 -5.33 2.38 -14.70
C LEU A 70 -5.03 0.91 -14.44
N HIS A 71 -3.96 0.41 -15.05
CA HIS A 71 -3.38 -0.89 -14.75
C HIS A 71 -2.25 -0.72 -13.74
N TYR A 72 -2.18 -1.68 -12.83
CA TYR A 72 -1.19 -1.74 -11.77
C TYR A 72 -0.54 -3.11 -11.78
N GLY A 73 0.77 -3.15 -11.61
CA GLY A 73 1.56 -4.37 -11.60
C GLY A 73 2.61 -4.35 -10.51
N ILE A 74 2.83 -5.49 -9.88
CA ILE A 74 4.02 -5.75 -9.06
C ILE A 74 4.99 -6.58 -9.91
N PRO A 75 6.19 -6.05 -10.23
CA PRO A 75 7.15 -6.77 -11.05
C PRO A 75 7.55 -8.12 -10.45
N ARG A 76 7.81 -9.12 -11.30
CA ARG A 76 8.27 -10.44 -10.86
C ARG A 76 9.62 -10.45 -10.15
N SER A 77 10.38 -9.36 -10.22
CA SER A 77 11.64 -9.22 -9.46
C SER A 77 11.44 -9.43 -7.95
N ILE A 78 10.25 -9.16 -7.40
CA ILE A 78 9.96 -9.43 -5.98
C ILE A 78 10.06 -10.91 -5.63
N GLU A 79 9.87 -11.82 -6.58
CA GLU A 79 9.87 -13.27 -6.32
C GLU A 79 11.25 -13.75 -5.87
N ALA A 80 12.33 -13.14 -6.38
CA ALA A 80 13.69 -13.43 -5.95
C ALA A 80 13.92 -13.00 -4.49
N ASP A 81 13.42 -11.82 -4.10
CA ASP A 81 13.49 -11.36 -2.70
C ASP A 81 12.68 -12.25 -1.76
N LEU A 82 11.46 -12.63 -2.19
CA LEU A 82 10.61 -13.55 -1.44
C LEU A 82 11.28 -14.93 -1.26
N ALA A 83 11.89 -15.46 -2.31
CA ALA A 83 12.62 -16.74 -2.28
C ALA A 83 13.88 -16.66 -1.40
N ALA A 84 14.53 -15.50 -1.33
CA ALA A 84 15.65 -15.23 -0.43
C ALA A 84 15.21 -15.03 1.04
N GLY A 85 13.92 -15.21 1.35
CA GLY A 85 13.38 -15.06 2.69
C GLY A 85 13.14 -13.61 3.13
N ARG A 86 13.35 -12.62 2.26
CA ARG A 86 13.13 -11.20 2.58
C ARG A 86 11.64 -10.88 2.73
N VAL A 87 11.35 -9.81 3.46
CA VAL A 87 10.01 -9.24 3.58
C VAL A 87 9.83 -8.16 2.53
N VAL A 88 8.89 -8.36 1.62
CA VAL A 88 8.57 -7.40 0.55
C VAL A 88 7.34 -6.61 0.94
N LEU A 89 7.44 -5.29 1.10
CA LEU A 89 6.31 -4.39 1.31
C LEU A 89 5.80 -3.87 -0.03
N ALA A 90 4.52 -4.03 -0.30
CA ALA A 90 3.87 -3.55 -1.52
C ALA A 90 2.54 -2.87 -1.23
N THR A 91 2.29 -1.68 -1.79
CA THR A 91 0.96 -1.06 -1.73
C THR A 91 0.00 -1.80 -2.66
N LEU A 92 -1.00 -2.50 -2.11
CA LEU A 92 -1.98 -3.24 -2.92
C LEU A 92 -3.39 -2.68 -2.78
N SER A 93 -4.26 -2.98 -3.75
CA SER A 93 -5.70 -2.78 -3.61
C SER A 93 -6.32 -3.94 -2.84
N ARG A 94 -7.37 -3.69 -2.04
CA ARG A 94 -8.00 -4.72 -1.20
C ARG A 94 -8.51 -5.92 -1.98
N HIS A 95 -9.05 -5.72 -3.18
CA HIS A 95 -9.55 -6.81 -4.03
C HIS A 95 -8.44 -7.73 -4.57
N VAL A 96 -7.17 -7.30 -4.52
CA VAL A 96 -5.99 -8.07 -4.97
C VAL A 96 -5.47 -8.99 -3.87
N LEU A 97 -5.85 -8.73 -2.62
CA LEU A 97 -5.31 -9.45 -1.47
C LEU A 97 -5.60 -10.95 -1.51
N ALA A 98 -6.75 -11.36 -2.05
CA ALA A 98 -7.09 -12.78 -2.18
C ALA A 98 -6.16 -13.48 -3.19
N ASP A 99 -5.90 -12.87 -4.35
CA ASP A 99 -4.96 -13.39 -5.35
C ASP A 99 -3.52 -13.40 -4.79
N ALA A 100 -3.11 -12.34 -4.09
CA ALA A 100 -1.82 -12.28 -3.42
C ALA A 100 -1.63 -13.39 -2.38
N ALA A 101 -2.65 -13.65 -1.55
CA ALA A 101 -2.63 -14.70 -0.52
C ALA A 101 -2.60 -16.11 -1.12
N ALA A 102 -3.18 -16.30 -2.30
CA ALA A 102 -3.14 -17.59 -3.01
C ALA A 102 -1.76 -17.90 -3.60
N ARG A 103 -0.95 -16.86 -3.90
CA ARG A 103 0.37 -17.00 -4.53
C ARG A 103 1.53 -16.96 -3.54
N TYR A 104 1.42 -16.16 -2.49
CA TYR A 104 2.51 -15.88 -1.56
C TYR A 104 2.04 -15.88 -0.10
N PRO A 105 2.91 -16.25 0.87
CA PRO A 105 2.64 -15.97 2.27
C PRO A 105 2.40 -14.48 2.47
N LEU A 106 1.21 -14.13 2.98
CA LEU A 106 0.72 -12.75 3.03
C LEU A 106 0.42 -12.29 4.45
N ALA A 107 0.95 -11.13 4.82
CA ALA A 107 0.44 -10.30 5.90
C ALA A 107 -0.09 -8.98 5.34
N VAL A 108 -1.03 -8.35 6.05
CA VAL A 108 -1.63 -7.08 5.66
C VAL A 108 -1.26 -6.02 6.68
N LEU A 109 -0.49 -5.01 6.28
CA LEU A 109 -0.29 -3.79 7.07
C LEU A 109 -1.44 -2.82 6.79
N HIS A 110 -2.43 -2.82 7.68
CA HIS A 110 -3.64 -2.01 7.54
C HIS A 110 -3.48 -0.69 8.29
N ILE A 111 -3.23 0.38 7.53
CA ILE A 111 -3.13 1.75 8.04
C ILE A 111 -4.53 2.37 8.01
N THR A 112 -5.04 2.74 9.18
CA THR A 112 -6.37 3.33 9.36
C THR A 112 -6.31 4.58 10.23
N ALA A 113 -7.41 5.33 10.26
CA ALA A 113 -7.64 6.43 11.17
C ALA A 113 -9.15 6.60 11.37
N PRO A 114 -9.60 7.14 12.52
CA PRO A 114 -11.01 7.45 12.75
C PRO A 114 -11.64 8.25 11.60
N PRO A 115 -12.92 7.99 11.24
CA PRO A 115 -13.58 8.69 10.13
C PRO A 115 -13.51 10.21 10.23
N ALA A 116 -13.65 10.78 11.42
CA ALA A 116 -13.54 12.23 11.66
C ALA A 116 -12.14 12.78 11.30
N ILE A 117 -11.08 12.04 11.66
CA ILE A 117 -9.69 12.42 11.33
C ILE A 117 -9.45 12.31 9.83
N ARG A 118 -9.95 11.24 9.19
CA ARG A 118 -9.87 11.08 7.72
C ARG A 118 -10.61 12.21 7.00
N ALA A 119 -11.81 12.57 7.46
CA ALA A 119 -12.60 13.67 6.90
C ALA A 119 -11.84 15.00 6.98
N ALA A 120 -11.30 15.33 8.16
CA ALA A 120 -10.51 16.55 8.36
C ALA A 120 -9.27 16.60 7.44
N ARG A 121 -8.55 15.49 7.32
CA ARG A 121 -7.38 15.38 6.43
C ARG A 121 -7.73 15.51 4.96
N LEU A 122 -8.86 14.96 4.53
CA LEU A 122 -9.34 15.10 3.15
C LEU A 122 -9.77 16.54 2.86
N ALA A 123 -10.53 17.16 3.76
CA ALA A 123 -10.94 18.56 3.64
C ALA A 123 -9.73 19.50 3.56
N ALA A 124 -8.70 19.28 4.38
CA ALA A 124 -7.49 20.08 4.39
C ALA A 124 -6.68 20.04 3.08
N ARG A 125 -6.89 19.04 2.21
CA ARG A 125 -6.23 18.97 0.89
C ARG A 125 -6.82 19.97 -0.11
N GLY A 126 -8.05 20.42 0.10
CA GLY A 126 -8.72 21.40 -0.75
C GLY A 126 -9.04 20.95 -2.18
N ARG A 127 -9.06 19.63 -2.45
CA ARG A 127 -9.28 19.07 -3.80
C ARG A 127 -10.66 18.43 -4.00
N GLU A 128 -11.44 18.31 -2.93
CA GLU A 128 -12.69 17.54 -2.87
C GLU A 128 -13.75 18.36 -2.13
N ASP A 129 -15.01 18.28 -2.56
CA ASP A 129 -16.13 18.85 -1.82
C ASP A 129 -16.62 17.89 -0.70
N ALA A 130 -17.59 18.34 0.09
CA ALA A 130 -18.12 17.55 1.21
C ALA A 130 -18.77 16.22 0.75
N ALA A 131 -19.40 16.18 -0.42
CA ALA A 131 -20.05 14.99 -0.96
C ALA A 131 -19.00 13.97 -1.43
N ASP A 132 -17.95 14.44 -2.10
CA ASP A 132 -16.80 13.64 -2.51
C ASP A 132 -16.07 13.03 -1.31
N ILE A 133 -15.88 13.81 -0.24
CA ILE A 133 -15.28 13.34 1.01
C ILE A 133 -16.16 12.25 1.64
N ALA A 134 -17.47 12.48 1.78
CA ALA A 134 -18.39 11.49 2.33
C ALA A 134 -18.38 10.19 1.51
N ALA A 135 -18.42 10.29 0.17
CA ALA A 135 -18.34 9.14 -0.72
C ALA A 135 -17.00 8.41 -0.59
N ARG A 136 -15.89 9.11 -0.34
CA ARG A 136 -14.57 8.50 -0.08
C ARG A 136 -14.50 7.82 1.29
N LEU A 137 -15.17 8.35 2.30
CA LEU A 137 -15.22 7.76 3.63
C LEU A 137 -16.03 6.47 3.64
N ALA A 138 -17.14 6.41 2.90
CA ALA A 138 -18.01 5.24 2.78
C ALA A 138 -17.38 4.06 2.00
N ARG A 139 -16.34 4.32 1.19
CA ARG A 139 -15.63 3.32 0.36
C ARG A 139 -14.67 2.43 1.16
N GLU A 140 -15.09 1.88 2.30
CA GLU A 140 -14.34 0.83 3.01
C GLU A 140 -14.80 -0.55 2.57
N ALA A 141 -14.00 -1.20 1.72
CA ALA A 141 -14.15 -2.63 1.47
C ALA A 141 -13.54 -3.43 2.63
N PRO A 142 -14.17 -4.54 3.07
CA PRO A 142 -13.60 -5.42 4.06
C PRO A 142 -12.24 -5.97 3.58
N LEU A 143 -11.38 -6.34 4.53
CA LEU A 143 -10.21 -7.15 4.24
C LEU A 143 -10.66 -8.60 4.07
N PRO A 144 -10.04 -9.40 3.18
CA PRO A 144 -10.37 -10.82 3.10
C PRO A 144 -9.96 -11.54 4.38
N ASP A 145 -10.68 -12.61 4.69
CA ASP A 145 -10.30 -13.54 5.75
C ASP A 145 -9.03 -14.31 5.38
N GLY A 146 -8.26 -14.72 6.39
CA GLY A 146 -7.06 -15.55 6.22
C GLY A 146 -5.74 -14.84 6.58
N PRO A 147 -5.33 -13.76 5.88
CA PRO A 147 -4.06 -13.10 6.13
C PRO A 147 -3.95 -12.51 7.55
N ARG A 148 -2.75 -12.56 8.14
CA ARG A 148 -2.44 -11.85 9.40
C ARG A 148 -2.57 -10.34 9.16
N VAL A 149 -3.40 -9.66 9.94
CA VAL A 149 -3.60 -8.20 9.83
C VAL A 149 -2.80 -7.47 10.92
N LEU A 150 -1.80 -6.71 10.50
CA LEU A 150 -1.04 -5.77 11.32
C LEU A 150 -1.73 -4.40 11.26
N ARG A 151 -2.46 -4.03 12.32
CA ARG A 151 -3.25 -2.79 12.32
C ARG A 151 -2.45 -1.62 12.89
N VAL A 152 -2.35 -0.54 12.11
CA VAL A 152 -1.77 0.75 12.51
C VAL A 152 -2.87 1.79 12.54
N VAL A 153 -3.04 2.47 13.67
CA VAL A 153 -4.02 3.55 13.82
C VAL A 153 -3.28 4.89 13.83
N ASN A 154 -3.41 5.64 12.75
CA ASN A 154 -2.79 6.95 12.57
C ASN A 154 -3.74 8.06 13.00
N ASP A 155 -3.99 8.15 14.31
CA ASP A 155 -4.91 9.10 14.96
C ASP A 155 -4.22 10.18 15.80
N THR A 156 -2.93 10.05 16.05
CA THR A 156 -2.10 11.02 16.78
C THR A 156 -1.11 11.70 15.83
N THR A 157 0.18 11.37 15.94
CA THR A 157 1.23 11.92 15.08
C THR A 157 1.68 10.91 14.03
N PRO A 158 2.20 11.37 12.88
CA PRO A 158 2.84 10.50 11.91
C PRO A 158 3.93 9.60 12.53
N ASP A 159 4.77 10.16 13.40
CA ASP A 159 5.87 9.44 14.05
C ASP A 159 5.38 8.29 14.93
N ALA A 160 4.27 8.49 15.66
CA ALA A 160 3.67 7.42 16.47
C ALA A 160 3.15 6.27 15.58
N ALA A 161 2.50 6.59 14.46
CA ALA A 161 2.04 5.60 13.50
C ALA A 161 3.21 4.84 12.83
N ILE A 162 4.30 5.54 12.49
CA ILE A 162 5.53 4.95 11.94
C ILE A 162 6.17 4.01 12.98
N ALA A 163 6.31 4.45 14.23
CA ALA A 163 6.86 3.64 15.31
C ALA A 163 6.03 2.36 15.55
N GLN A 164 4.70 2.48 15.55
CA GLN A 164 3.79 1.33 15.65
C GLN A 164 3.99 0.36 14.47
N ALA A 165 4.06 0.88 13.24
CA ALA A 165 4.28 0.06 12.05
C ALA A 165 5.62 -0.67 12.10
N LEU A 166 6.70 0.01 12.52
CA LEU A 166 8.02 -0.59 12.70
C LEU A 166 8.00 -1.73 13.71
N ALA A 167 7.37 -1.52 14.87
CA ALA A 167 7.27 -2.55 15.90
C ALA A 167 6.52 -3.79 15.39
N LEU A 168 5.42 -3.59 14.66
CA LEU A 168 4.64 -4.69 14.08
C LEU A 168 5.42 -5.45 13.00
N LEU A 169 6.16 -4.76 12.13
CA LEU A 169 6.97 -5.37 11.08
C LEU A 169 8.15 -6.17 11.66
N ARG A 170 8.80 -5.67 12.72
CA ARG A 170 9.89 -6.38 13.39
C ARG A 170 9.44 -7.62 14.17
N ALA A 171 8.14 -7.71 14.47
CA ALA A 171 7.52 -8.87 15.11
C ALA A 171 6.86 -9.83 14.08
N LEU A 172 7.15 -9.66 12.79
CA LEU A 172 6.91 -10.68 11.77
C LEU A 172 8.13 -11.58 11.76
N ASP A 173 8.01 -12.74 12.40
CA ASP A 173 8.95 -13.86 12.26
C ASP A 173 8.79 -14.54 10.90
#